data_AF-A0A2V9ILL2-F1
#
_entry.id   AF-A0A2V9ILL2-F1
#
_cell.length_a   1.000
_cell.length_b   1.000
_cell.length_c   1.000
_cell.angle_alpha   90.00
_cell.angle_beta   90.00
_cell.angle_gamma   90.00
#
_symmetry.space_group_name_H-M   'P 1'
#
loop_
_entity.id
_entity.type
_entity.pdbx_description
1 polymer ?
#
loop_
_entity_poly.entity_id
_entity_poly.type
_entity_poly.pdbx_seq_one_letter_code
_entity_poly.pdbx_strand_id
1 'polypeptide(L)'
;MTRGGGGRPFSGHILYRWRLQFDNGYWYTTELKDFAKTIGIPFASRLRKDELEDCIKLFLKTGKIESPTNRSFSIPSTKDVDLGLSLDLPVAAYTNDRKTKDFIEQEARKMAPCLRRKSGACYRLNRWREEKLAKGVRITYGDLVREYVRLNQTKGPFVQIPHGRYINFLSDFLKAEKRATREQALKVWEELKTLDAPKNYRSWKKLQSSKAK
;
A
#
# COMPACT_ATOMS: atom_id res chain seq x y z
N MET A 1 27.83 39.16 -5.74
CA MET A 1 26.44 38.68 -5.76
C MET A 1 26.47 37.17 -5.98
N THR A 2 26.68 36.39 -4.92
CA THR A 2 25.71 35.75 -4.00
C THR A 2 25.47 34.27 -4.32
N ARG A 3 26.29 33.46 -3.65
CA ARG A 3 26.00 32.17 -2.98
C ARG A 3 25.42 31.02 -3.83
N GLY A 4 26.33 30.25 -4.42
CA GLY A 4 26.14 28.81 -4.61
C GLY A 4 26.21 28.11 -3.25
N GLY A 5 25.05 27.84 -2.65
CA GLY A 5 24.94 27.07 -1.43
C GLY A 5 25.29 25.61 -1.67
N GLY A 6 26.55 25.24 -1.41
CA GLY A 6 26.96 23.85 -1.29
C GLY A 6 26.20 23.19 -0.15
N GLY A 7 25.22 22.35 -0.48
CA GLY A 7 24.56 21.48 0.47
C GLY A 7 25.62 20.60 1.11
N ARG A 8 25.88 20.80 2.41
CA ARG A 8 26.78 19.92 3.17
C ARG A 8 26.22 18.49 3.08
N PRO A 9 27.06 17.47 2.80
CA PRO A 9 26.61 16.09 2.91
C PRO A 9 26.17 15.85 4.36
N PHE A 10 24.92 15.43 4.55
CA PHE A 10 24.43 14.99 5.86
C PHE A 10 25.31 13.85 6.35
N SER A 11 25.86 13.97 7.57
CA SER A 11 26.68 12.91 8.18
C SER A 11 25.91 11.58 8.21
N GLY A 12 26.55 10.48 7.82
CA GLY A 12 25.92 9.16 7.69
C GLY A 12 25.25 8.66 8.97
N HIS A 13 25.74 9.08 10.15
CA HIS A 13 25.12 8.75 11.44
C HIS A 13 23.76 9.44 11.67
N ILE A 14 23.57 10.66 11.14
CA ILE A 14 22.32 11.40 11.25
C ILE A 14 21.26 10.76 10.34
N LEU A 15 21.65 10.44 9.10
CA LEU A 15 20.77 9.76 8.13
C LEU A 15 20.31 8.38 8.64
N TYR A 16 21.20 7.62 9.29
CA TYR A 16 20.84 6.34 9.89
C TYR A 16 19.78 6.47 11.00
N ARG A 17 19.92 7.45 11.91
CA ARG A 17 18.94 7.67 12.98
C ARG A 17 17.58 8.11 12.43
N TRP A 18 17.57 9.01 11.46
CA TRP A 18 16.32 9.51 10.87
C TRP A 18 15.58 8.41 10.11
N ARG A 19 16.32 7.54 9.42
CA ARG A 19 15.76 6.35 8.79
C ARG A 19 15.13 5.41 9.81
N LEU A 20 15.80 5.13 10.92
CA LEU A 20 15.27 4.23 11.95
C LEU A 20 13.98 4.79 12.56
N GLN A 21 13.95 6.09 12.87
CA GLN A 21 12.74 6.77 13.34
C GLN A 21 11.61 6.72 12.30
N PHE A 22 11.92 6.89 11.02
CA PHE A 22 10.94 6.77 9.95
C PHE A 22 10.38 5.34 9.84
N ASP A 23 11.24 4.32 9.89
CA ASP A 23 10.86 2.91 9.82
C ASP A 23 10.00 2.48 11.03
N ASN A 24 10.30 3.03 12.21
CA ASN A 24 9.54 2.80 13.43
C ASN A 24 8.25 3.61 13.48
N GLY A 25 8.17 4.75 12.80
CA GLY A 25 6.99 5.62 12.78
C GLY A 25 5.75 4.95 12.18
N TYR A 26 4.57 5.43 12.58
CA TYR A 26 3.32 5.11 11.91
C TYR A 26 2.78 6.36 11.19
N TRP A 27 2.99 6.40 9.88
CA TRP A 27 2.64 7.56 9.06
C TRP A 27 1.32 7.33 8.32
N TYR A 28 0.44 8.32 8.36
CA TYR A 28 -0.73 8.41 7.51
C TYR A 28 -0.32 8.84 6.09
N THR A 29 -1.12 8.45 5.10
CA THR A 29 -0.84 8.80 3.70
C THR A 29 -0.79 10.30 3.47
N THR A 30 -1.60 11.09 4.20
CA THR A 30 -1.58 12.56 4.13
C THR A 30 -0.25 13.12 4.61
N GLU A 31 0.23 12.68 5.77
CA GLU A 31 1.53 13.09 6.32
C GLU A 31 2.68 12.73 5.37
N LEU A 32 2.64 11.53 4.78
CA LEU A 32 3.64 11.11 3.79
C LEU A 32 3.61 11.99 2.54
N LYS A 33 2.41 12.41 2.07
CA LYS A 33 2.28 13.32 0.93
C LYS A 33 2.82 14.71 1.24
N ASP A 34 2.51 15.25 2.41
CA ASP A 34 2.97 16.57 2.83
C ASP A 34 4.49 16.59 3.01
N PHE A 35 5.04 15.55 3.64
CA PHE A 35 6.49 15.38 3.76
C PHE A 35 7.14 15.23 2.38
N ALA A 36 6.61 14.36 1.52
CA ALA A 36 7.12 14.14 0.18
C ALA A 36 7.12 15.42 -0.68
N LYS A 37 6.06 16.24 -0.57
CA LYS A 37 6.00 17.56 -1.21
C LYS A 37 7.07 18.50 -0.67
N THR A 38 7.29 18.49 0.64
CA THR A 38 8.29 19.34 1.31
C THR A 38 9.72 19.02 0.86
N ILE A 39 10.05 17.74 0.70
CA ILE A 39 11.38 17.30 0.22
C ILE A 39 11.50 17.30 -1.31
N GLY A 40 10.47 17.74 -2.04
CA GLY A 40 10.52 17.91 -3.49
C GLY A 40 10.30 16.64 -4.33
N ILE A 41 9.64 15.60 -3.80
CA ILE A 41 9.28 14.42 -4.60
C ILE A 41 8.23 14.80 -5.66
N PRO A 42 8.51 14.59 -6.96
CA PRO A 42 7.57 14.87 -8.03
C PRO A 42 6.26 14.07 -7.89
N PHE A 43 5.13 14.71 -8.20
CA PHE A 43 3.80 14.08 -8.19
C PHE A 43 3.40 13.40 -6.88
N ALA A 44 3.96 13.81 -5.74
CA ALA A 44 3.71 13.22 -4.42
C ALA A 44 2.21 13.00 -4.11
N SER A 45 1.34 13.93 -4.50
CA SER A 45 -0.11 13.83 -4.29
C SER A 45 -0.77 12.63 -4.98
N ARG A 46 -0.15 12.10 -6.05
CA ARG A 46 -0.65 11.00 -6.89
C ARG A 46 -0.01 9.65 -6.56
N LEU A 47 1.05 9.64 -5.76
CA LEU A 47 1.73 8.42 -5.32
C LEU A 47 0.90 7.67 -4.28
N ARG A 48 1.00 6.35 -4.32
CA ARG A 48 0.44 5.48 -3.28
C ARG A 48 1.31 5.51 -2.03
N LYS A 49 0.75 5.00 -0.93
CA LYS A 49 1.44 4.96 0.37
C LYS A 49 2.77 4.20 0.31
N ASP A 50 2.80 3.04 -0.32
CA ASP A 50 4.02 2.25 -0.48
C ASP A 50 5.11 3.00 -1.26
N GLU A 51 4.72 3.62 -2.36
CA GLU A 51 5.66 4.39 -3.19
C GLU A 51 6.20 5.62 -2.46
N LEU A 52 5.35 6.31 -1.70
CA LEU A 52 5.77 7.41 -0.84
C LEU A 52 6.78 6.92 0.19
N GLU A 53 6.49 5.80 0.87
CA GLU A 53 7.43 5.22 1.84
C GLU A 53 8.76 4.84 1.18
N ASP A 54 8.75 4.24 -0.02
CA ASP A 54 9.96 3.82 -0.73
C ASP A 54 10.79 5.04 -1.18
N CYS A 55 10.17 6.06 -1.76
CA CYS A 55 10.85 7.31 -2.12
C CYS A 55 11.46 8.01 -0.91
N ILE A 56 10.70 8.12 0.18
CA ILE A 56 11.18 8.79 1.39
C ILE A 56 12.35 8.00 1.99
N LYS A 57 12.27 6.66 2.05
CA LYS A 57 13.39 5.83 2.53
C LYS A 57 14.63 5.98 1.65
N LEU A 58 14.46 6.04 0.34
CA LEU A 58 15.57 6.25 -0.59
C LEU A 58 16.22 7.62 -0.37
N PHE A 59 15.41 8.68 -0.22
CA PHE A 59 15.88 10.02 0.10
C PHE A 59 16.63 10.05 1.44
N LEU A 60 16.06 9.48 2.51
CA LEU A 60 16.72 9.40 3.82
C LEU A 60 18.01 8.58 3.79
N LYS A 61 18.14 7.62 2.86
CA LYS A 61 19.34 6.80 2.71
C LYS A 61 20.44 7.50 1.88
N THR A 62 20.05 8.21 0.81
CA THR A 62 20.99 8.64 -0.24
C THR A 62 21.08 10.16 -0.42
N GLY A 63 20.13 10.91 0.15
CA GLY A 63 19.93 12.33 -0.11
C GLY A 63 19.36 12.65 -1.50
N LYS A 64 19.07 11.63 -2.33
CA LYS A 64 18.59 11.82 -3.71
C LYS A 64 17.08 11.69 -3.81
N ILE A 65 16.50 12.48 -4.71
CA ILE A 65 15.10 12.39 -5.10
C ILE A 65 15.05 11.63 -6.41
N GLU A 66 14.37 10.48 -6.41
CA GLU A 66 14.11 9.72 -7.63
C GLU A 66 12.60 9.64 -7.88
N SER A 67 12.23 9.71 -9.16
CA SER A 67 10.84 9.54 -9.58
C SER A 67 10.45 8.06 -9.46
N PRO A 68 9.41 7.72 -8.66
CA PRO A 68 9.10 6.32 -8.33
C PRO A 68 8.42 5.54 -9.44
N THR A 69 7.85 6.21 -10.44
CA THR A 69 6.95 5.53 -11.37
C THR A 69 7.00 6.14 -12.77
N ASN A 70 7.14 5.27 -13.77
CA ASN A 70 6.94 5.59 -15.19
C ASN A 70 5.45 5.66 -15.56
N ARG A 71 4.58 5.97 -14.59
CA ARG A 71 3.14 5.98 -14.86
C ARG A 71 2.77 7.28 -15.54
N SER A 72 2.13 7.17 -16.70
CA SER A 72 1.43 8.30 -17.29
C SER A 72 0.34 8.73 -16.32
N PHE A 73 0.38 9.98 -15.90
CA PHE A 73 -0.68 10.59 -15.09
C PHE A 73 -1.70 11.33 -15.95
N SER A 74 -1.77 11.03 -17.26
CA SER A 74 -2.83 11.50 -18.14
C SER A 74 -4.18 11.09 -17.57
N ILE A 75 -5.06 12.06 -17.33
CA ILE A 75 -6.42 11.82 -16.87
C ILE A 75 -7.26 11.48 -18.11
N PRO A 76 -7.82 10.27 -18.23
CA PRO A 76 -8.78 10.00 -19.29
C PRO A 76 -10.01 10.88 -19.08
N SER A 77 -10.57 11.43 -20.17
CA SER A 77 -11.73 12.32 -20.11
C SER A 77 -13.00 11.64 -19.60
N THR A 78 -13.13 10.32 -19.78
CA THR A 78 -14.30 9.53 -19.43
C THR A 78 -13.88 8.28 -18.68
N LYS A 79 -14.60 7.93 -17.61
CA LYS A 79 -14.33 6.70 -16.83
C LYS A 79 -14.86 5.49 -17.57
N ASP A 80 -14.21 4.35 -17.40
CA ASP A 80 -14.64 3.09 -18.04
C ASP A 80 -16.07 2.72 -17.62
N VAL A 81 -16.43 2.98 -16.35
CA VAL A 81 -17.77 2.73 -15.82
C VAL A 81 -18.87 3.54 -16.52
N ASP A 82 -18.54 4.71 -17.06
CA ASP A 82 -19.50 5.58 -17.75
C ASP A 82 -19.70 5.17 -19.22
N LEU A 83 -18.82 4.33 -19.76
CA LEU A 83 -18.92 3.77 -21.12
C LEU A 83 -19.79 2.50 -21.19
N GLY A 84 -20.17 1.95 -20.03
CA GLY A 84 -20.82 0.65 -19.92
C GLY A 84 -19.80 -0.49 -19.85
N LEU A 85 -19.67 -1.09 -18.66
CA LEU A 85 -18.73 -2.19 -18.44
C LEU A 85 -19.15 -3.44 -19.21
N SER A 86 -18.21 -4.01 -19.97
CA SER A 86 -18.37 -5.28 -20.67
C SER A 86 -17.05 -6.06 -20.61
N LEU A 87 -17.06 -7.37 -20.86
CA LEU A 87 -15.85 -8.19 -20.80
C LEU A 87 -14.81 -7.80 -21.85
N ASP A 88 -15.25 -7.27 -22.99
CA ASP A 88 -14.39 -6.86 -24.10
C ASP A 88 -13.89 -5.41 -23.98
N LEU A 89 -14.43 -4.63 -23.03
CA LEU A 89 -14.02 -3.25 -22.81
C LEU A 89 -12.52 -3.21 -22.41
N PRO A 90 -11.68 -2.49 -23.18
CA PRO A 90 -10.30 -2.26 -22.79
C PRO A 90 -10.23 -1.41 -21.51
N VAL A 91 -9.33 -1.79 -20.60
CA VAL A 91 -9.12 -1.03 -19.36
C VAL A 91 -8.28 0.21 -19.68
N ALA A 92 -8.87 1.39 -19.49
CA ALA A 92 -8.20 2.67 -19.75
C ALA A 92 -8.31 3.60 -18.53
N ALA A 93 -9.54 3.87 -18.11
CA ALA A 93 -9.91 4.80 -17.04
C ALA A 93 -10.59 4.09 -15.87
N TYR A 94 -9.92 3.04 -15.36
CA TYR A 94 -10.44 2.21 -14.28
C TYR A 94 -10.75 3.03 -13.02
N THR A 95 -11.92 2.80 -12.43
CA THR A 95 -12.32 3.35 -11.13
C THR A 95 -12.59 2.25 -10.11
N ASN A 96 -12.11 2.44 -8.87
CA ASN A 96 -12.34 1.47 -7.78
C ASN A 96 -13.69 1.70 -7.06
N ASP A 97 -14.72 2.07 -7.81
CA ASP A 97 -16.07 2.34 -7.30
C ASP A 97 -16.89 1.07 -7.10
N ARG A 98 -18.11 1.22 -6.58
CA ARG A 98 -19.02 0.10 -6.34
C ARG A 98 -19.45 -0.59 -7.63
N LYS A 99 -19.82 0.17 -8.67
CA LYS A 99 -20.30 -0.39 -9.95
C LYS A 99 -19.25 -1.28 -10.60
N THR A 100 -17.99 -0.85 -10.61
CA THR A 100 -16.86 -1.59 -11.15
C THR A 100 -16.61 -2.88 -10.38
N LYS A 101 -16.67 -2.82 -9.04
CA LYS A 101 -16.51 -4.01 -8.19
C LYS A 101 -17.66 -5.00 -8.37
N ASP A 102 -18.89 -4.51 -8.39
CA ASP A 102 -20.09 -5.33 -8.54
C ASP A 102 -20.07 -6.05 -9.90
N PHE A 103 -19.67 -5.36 -10.98
CA PHE A 103 -19.47 -5.97 -12.30
C PHE A 103 -18.44 -7.11 -12.25
N ILE A 104 -17.23 -6.85 -11.72
CA ILE A 104 -16.18 -7.87 -11.64
C ILE A 104 -16.63 -9.08 -10.80
N GLU A 105 -17.31 -8.84 -9.67
CA GLU A 105 -17.80 -9.91 -8.81
C GLU A 105 -18.92 -10.74 -9.45
N GLN A 106 -19.85 -10.09 -10.17
CA GLN A 106 -20.95 -10.78 -10.86
C GLN A 106 -20.42 -11.66 -11.99
N GLU A 107 -19.55 -11.12 -12.85
CA GLU A 107 -18.94 -11.89 -13.94
C GLU A 107 -18.05 -13.02 -13.42
N ALA A 108 -17.32 -12.80 -12.32
CA ALA A 108 -16.52 -13.84 -11.68
C ALA A 108 -17.38 -14.99 -11.14
N ARG A 109 -18.59 -14.71 -10.62
CA ARG A 109 -19.52 -15.75 -10.16
C ARG A 109 -20.15 -16.53 -11.31
N LYS A 110 -20.37 -15.91 -12.47
CA LYS A 110 -20.80 -16.64 -13.68
C LYS A 110 -19.74 -17.67 -14.10
N MET A 111 -18.46 -17.30 -14.02
CA MET A 111 -17.33 -18.18 -14.34
C MET A 111 -17.06 -19.23 -13.25
N ALA A 112 -17.22 -18.88 -11.99
CA ALA A 112 -16.99 -19.73 -10.84
C ALA A 112 -18.13 -19.56 -9.80
N PRO A 113 -19.24 -20.31 -9.92
CA PRO A 113 -20.43 -20.12 -9.08
C PRO A 113 -20.17 -20.26 -7.57
N CYS A 114 -19.22 -21.11 -7.17
CA CYS A 114 -18.86 -21.32 -5.77
C CYS A 114 -17.71 -20.42 -5.29
N LEU A 115 -17.34 -19.38 -6.05
CA LEU A 115 -16.22 -18.51 -5.71
C LEU A 115 -16.49 -17.75 -4.40
N ARG A 116 -15.65 -17.98 -3.41
CA ARG A 116 -15.64 -17.20 -2.17
C ARG A 116 -14.65 -16.06 -2.27
N ARG A 117 -15.08 -14.88 -1.83
CA ARG A 117 -14.22 -13.70 -1.75
C ARG A 117 -13.10 -13.94 -0.75
N LYS A 118 -11.87 -13.75 -1.20
CA LYS A 118 -10.64 -13.85 -0.43
C LYS A 118 -10.17 -12.46 -0.01
N SER A 119 -9.88 -12.29 1.28
CA SER A 119 -9.30 -11.05 1.80
C SER A 119 -8.00 -10.72 1.06
N GLY A 120 -7.83 -9.47 0.63
CA GLY A 120 -6.65 -9.00 -0.11
C GLY A 120 -6.72 -9.21 -1.63
N ALA A 121 -7.68 -9.95 -2.17
CA ALA A 121 -7.78 -10.19 -3.63
C ALA A 121 -7.96 -8.89 -4.42
N CYS A 122 -8.83 -7.98 -3.96
CA CYS A 122 -9.05 -6.69 -4.63
C CYS A 122 -7.79 -5.82 -4.68
N TYR A 123 -6.98 -5.82 -3.60
CA TYR A 123 -5.71 -5.09 -3.60
C TYR A 123 -4.76 -5.65 -4.65
N ARG A 124 -4.62 -6.98 -4.70
CA ARG A 124 -3.73 -7.66 -5.66
C ARG A 124 -4.20 -7.51 -7.11
N LEU A 125 -5.51 -7.51 -7.35
CA LEU A 125 -6.07 -7.22 -8.67
C LEU A 125 -5.68 -5.81 -9.13
N ASN A 126 -5.81 -4.81 -8.24
CA ASN A 126 -5.39 -3.44 -8.56
C ASN A 126 -3.89 -3.36 -8.86
N ARG A 127 -3.04 -4.05 -8.08
CA ARG A 127 -1.59 -4.13 -8.33
C ARG A 127 -1.27 -4.76 -9.67
N TRP A 128 -1.89 -5.90 -9.96
CA TRP A 128 -1.73 -6.61 -11.22
C TRP A 128 -2.13 -5.72 -12.41
N ARG A 129 -3.28 -5.04 -12.33
CA ARG A 129 -3.74 -4.11 -13.37
C ARG A 129 -2.69 -3.02 -13.61
N GLU A 130 -2.25 -2.36 -12.55
CA GLU A 130 -1.28 -1.27 -12.65
C GLU A 130 0.05 -1.74 -13.25
N GLU A 131 0.53 -2.92 -12.86
CA GLU A 131 1.75 -3.52 -13.41
C GLU A 131 1.62 -3.87 -14.90
N LYS A 132 0.45 -4.35 -15.34
CA LYS A 132 0.18 -4.63 -16.75
C LYS A 132 0.17 -3.34 -17.58
N LEU A 133 -0.56 -2.33 -17.12
CA LEU A 133 -0.64 -1.04 -17.80
C LEU A 133 0.72 -0.32 -17.85
N ALA A 134 1.51 -0.38 -16.78
CA ALA A 134 2.86 0.19 -16.75
C ALA A 134 3.82 -0.48 -17.75
N LYS A 135 3.57 -1.74 -18.12
CA LYS A 135 4.32 -2.48 -19.15
C LYS A 135 3.74 -2.28 -20.57
N GLY A 136 2.75 -1.41 -20.75
CA GLY A 136 2.08 -1.20 -22.03
C GLY A 136 1.20 -2.37 -22.49
N VAL A 137 0.90 -3.33 -21.59
CA VAL A 137 0.04 -4.46 -21.93
C VAL A 137 -1.41 -4.00 -21.96
N ARG A 138 -2.06 -4.18 -23.12
CA ARG A 138 -3.50 -3.97 -23.26
C ARG A 138 -4.24 -5.13 -22.59
N ILE A 139 -5.09 -4.81 -21.63
CA ILE A 139 -5.93 -5.77 -20.89
C ILE A 139 -7.39 -5.33 -20.98
N THR A 140 -8.31 -6.29 -20.92
CA THR A 140 -9.75 -6.02 -20.88
C THR A 140 -10.35 -6.28 -19.49
N TYR A 141 -11.60 -5.89 -19.30
CA TYR A 141 -12.36 -6.25 -18.12
C TYR A 141 -12.55 -7.78 -17.96
N GLY A 142 -12.58 -8.53 -19.07
CA GLY A 142 -12.54 -9.99 -19.06
C GLY A 142 -11.24 -10.53 -18.46
N ASP A 143 -10.10 -9.90 -18.72
CA ASP A 143 -8.83 -10.26 -18.07
C ASP A 143 -8.87 -9.96 -16.57
N LEU A 144 -9.46 -8.84 -16.16
CA LEU A 144 -9.64 -8.50 -14.73
C LEU A 144 -10.49 -9.54 -14.02
N VAL A 145 -11.58 -10.01 -14.64
CA VAL A 145 -12.45 -11.06 -14.09
C VAL A 145 -11.68 -12.37 -13.94
N ARG A 146 -10.96 -12.81 -14.98
CA ARG A 146 -10.13 -14.03 -14.92
C ARG A 146 -9.08 -13.96 -13.82
N GLU A 147 -8.37 -12.84 -13.72
CA GLU A 147 -7.37 -12.64 -12.67
C GLU A 147 -8.00 -12.59 -11.28
N TYR A 148 -9.17 -11.96 -11.13
CA TYR A 148 -9.91 -11.97 -9.87
C TYR A 148 -10.30 -13.39 -9.43
N VAL A 149 -10.81 -14.21 -10.35
CA VAL A 149 -11.12 -15.63 -10.06
C VAL A 149 -9.86 -16.36 -9.60
N ARG A 150 -8.76 -16.26 -10.35
CA ARG A 150 -7.46 -16.88 -10.03
C ARG A 150 -6.95 -16.47 -8.65
N LEU A 151 -7.01 -15.18 -8.31
CA LEU A 151 -6.60 -14.65 -7.01
C LEU A 151 -7.46 -15.23 -5.87
N ASN A 152 -8.77 -15.32 -6.06
CA ASN A 152 -9.68 -15.84 -5.04
C ASN A 152 -9.52 -17.36 -4.83
N GLN A 153 -9.13 -18.11 -5.86
CA GLN A 153 -8.86 -19.56 -5.79
C GLN A 153 -7.45 -19.92 -5.30
N THR A 154 -6.57 -18.93 -5.12
CA THR A 154 -5.21 -19.17 -4.64
C THR A 154 -5.21 -19.83 -3.25
N LYS A 155 -4.49 -20.95 -3.11
CA LYS A 155 -4.35 -21.69 -1.84
C LYS A 155 -3.53 -20.89 -0.81
N GLY A 156 -3.89 -21.05 0.46
CA GLY A 156 -3.18 -20.39 1.58
C GLY A 156 -3.46 -18.89 1.69
N PRO A 157 -3.08 -18.23 2.80
CA PRO A 157 -3.23 -16.80 2.96
C PRO A 157 -2.28 -16.05 2.03
N PHE A 158 -2.64 -14.83 1.66
CA PHE A 158 -1.72 -13.94 0.97
C PHE A 158 -0.62 -13.46 1.91
N VAL A 159 0.56 -13.21 1.34
CA VAL A 159 1.66 -12.54 2.05
C VAL A 159 1.18 -11.18 2.56
N GLN A 160 1.54 -10.84 3.80
CA GLN A 160 1.24 -9.55 4.39
C GLN A 160 1.86 -8.41 3.59
N ILE A 161 1.16 -7.28 3.54
CA ILE A 161 1.61 -6.10 2.81
C ILE A 161 2.42 -5.22 3.77
N PRO A 162 3.70 -4.90 3.52
CA PRO A 162 4.57 -4.26 4.52
C PRO A 162 4.05 -2.92 5.07
N HIS A 163 3.46 -2.06 4.23
CA HIS A 163 2.90 -0.77 4.66
C HIS A 163 1.54 -0.91 5.37
N GLY A 164 0.90 -2.09 5.31
CA GLY A 164 -0.35 -2.43 5.97
C GLY A 164 -0.20 -2.73 7.46
N ARG A 165 0.69 -2.00 8.16
CA ARG A 165 1.16 -2.30 9.53
C ARG A 165 0.03 -2.53 10.53
N TYR A 166 -1.00 -1.68 10.50
CA TYR A 166 -2.18 -1.81 11.35
C TYR A 166 -2.92 -3.15 11.16
N ILE A 167 -3.22 -3.50 9.90
CA ILE A 167 -3.97 -4.73 9.59
C ILE A 167 -3.12 -5.95 9.94
N ASN A 168 -1.82 -5.93 9.62
CA ASN A 168 -0.89 -7.00 9.95
C ASN A 168 -0.80 -7.19 11.47
N PHE A 169 -0.65 -6.09 12.22
CA PHE A 169 -0.60 -6.12 13.68
C PHE A 169 -1.87 -6.73 14.27
N LEU A 170 -3.05 -6.24 13.89
CA LEU A 170 -4.32 -6.78 14.40
C LEU A 170 -4.49 -8.26 14.07
N SER A 171 -4.15 -8.66 12.84
CA SER A 171 -4.23 -10.05 12.41
C SER A 171 -3.31 -10.95 13.24
N ASP A 172 -2.05 -10.54 13.45
CA ASP A 172 -1.08 -11.32 14.21
C ASP A 172 -1.42 -11.36 15.70
N PHE A 173 -1.90 -10.25 16.25
CA PHE A 173 -2.33 -10.15 17.64
C PHE A 173 -3.50 -11.09 17.93
N LEU A 174 -4.58 -11.02 17.16
CA LEU A 174 -5.76 -11.88 17.37
C LEU A 174 -5.47 -13.36 17.11
N LYS A 175 -4.49 -13.66 16.24
CA LYS A 175 -4.04 -15.03 16.01
C LYS A 175 -3.26 -15.59 17.20
N ALA A 176 -2.41 -14.78 17.82
CA ALA A 176 -1.56 -15.20 18.93
C ALA A 176 -2.30 -15.17 20.28
N GLU A 177 -3.10 -14.14 20.52
CA GLU A 177 -3.83 -13.91 21.77
C GLU A 177 -5.28 -14.41 21.63
N LYS A 178 -5.48 -15.74 21.65
CA LYS A 178 -6.75 -16.41 21.27
C LYS A 178 -8.02 -15.97 22.03
N ARG A 179 -7.86 -15.38 23.23
CA ARG A 179 -8.98 -14.88 24.06
C ARG A 179 -9.15 -13.37 23.96
N ALA A 180 -8.30 -12.71 23.19
CA ALA A 180 -8.32 -11.26 23.11
C ALA A 180 -9.39 -10.76 22.14
N THR A 181 -10.01 -9.64 22.50
CA THR A 181 -11.01 -8.99 21.66
C THR A 181 -10.37 -8.01 20.68
N ARG A 182 -11.15 -7.59 19.67
CA ARG A 182 -10.71 -6.58 18.73
C ARG A 182 -10.42 -5.24 19.44
N GLU A 183 -11.21 -4.89 20.44
CA GLU A 183 -11.07 -3.67 21.23
C GLU A 183 -9.74 -3.68 22.00
N GLN A 184 -9.36 -4.82 22.57
CA GLN A 184 -8.05 -4.98 23.22
C GLN A 184 -6.91 -4.83 22.21
N ALA A 185 -7.04 -5.44 21.03
CA ALA A 185 -6.04 -5.29 19.97
C ALA A 185 -5.90 -3.82 19.50
N LEU A 186 -7.02 -3.08 19.44
CA LEU A 186 -7.02 -1.64 19.12
C LEU A 186 -6.34 -0.82 20.20
N LYS A 187 -6.64 -1.06 21.48
CA LYS A 187 -5.99 -0.37 22.60
C LYS A 187 -4.47 -0.54 22.55
N VAL A 188 -4.01 -1.78 22.36
CA VAL A 188 -2.59 -2.09 22.22
C VAL A 188 -1.97 -1.42 21.00
N TRP A 189 -2.70 -1.37 19.88
CA TRP A 189 -2.24 -0.69 18.68
C TRP A 189 -2.07 0.82 18.89
N GLU A 190 -3.02 1.47 19.57
CA GLU A 190 -2.94 2.90 19.90
C GLU A 190 -1.70 3.21 20.76
N GLU A 191 -1.39 2.35 21.74
CA GLU A 191 -0.15 2.45 22.51
C GLU A 191 1.10 2.23 21.65
N LEU A 192 1.11 1.21 20.79
CA LEU A 192 2.26 0.89 19.94
C LEU A 192 2.57 2.02 18.93
N LYS A 193 1.54 2.75 18.47
CA LYS A 193 1.71 3.88 17.55
C LYS A 193 2.63 4.97 18.09
N THR A 194 2.62 5.20 19.40
CA THR A 194 3.37 6.30 20.04
C THR A 194 4.82 5.95 20.36
N LEU A 195 5.17 4.65 20.36
CA LEU A 195 6.51 4.19 20.69
C LEU A 195 7.47 4.33 19.49
N ASP A 196 8.74 4.66 19.73
CA ASP A 196 9.79 4.53 18.72
C ASP A 196 10.23 3.06 18.60
N ALA A 197 9.34 2.24 18.05
CA ALA A 197 9.54 0.81 17.87
C ALA A 197 8.86 0.30 16.59
N PRO A 198 9.32 -0.83 16.02
CA PRO A 198 8.68 -1.42 14.85
C PRO A 198 7.20 -1.74 15.10
N LYS A 199 6.33 -1.28 14.21
CA LYS A 199 4.87 -1.43 14.32
C LYS A 199 4.39 -2.84 13.91
N ASN A 200 4.85 -3.86 14.63
CA ASN A 200 4.46 -5.25 14.44
C ASN A 200 4.31 -6.00 15.77
N TYR A 201 3.50 -7.07 15.76
CA TYR A 201 3.16 -7.84 16.96
C TYR A 201 4.41 -8.41 17.67
N ARG A 202 5.35 -8.96 16.91
CA ARG A 202 6.56 -9.58 17.47
C ARG A 202 7.40 -8.58 18.27
N SER A 203 7.52 -7.34 17.78
CA SER A 203 8.31 -6.29 18.44
C SER A 203 7.58 -5.76 19.66
N TRP A 204 6.26 -5.58 19.58
CA TRP A 204 5.45 -5.25 20.74
C TRP A 204 5.55 -6.30 21.85
N LYS A 205 5.44 -7.60 21.52
CA LYS A 205 5.52 -8.68 22.52
C LYS A 205 6.87 -8.69 23.25
N LYS A 206 7.97 -8.44 22.53
CA LYS A 206 9.30 -8.29 23.12
C LYS A 206 9.36 -7.11 24.10
N LEU A 207 8.82 -5.95 23.73
CA LEU A 207 8.78 -4.78 24.61
C LEU A 207 8.01 -5.05 25.90
N GLN A 208 6.90 -5.80 25.82
CA GLN A 208 6.13 -6.19 27.01
C GLN A 208 6.94 -7.13 27.92
N SER A 209 7.62 -8.13 27.34
CA SER A 209 8.48 -9.04 28.11
C SER A 209 9.65 -8.31 28.79
N SER A 210 10.20 -7.26 28.17
CA SER A 210 11.25 -6.45 28.77
C SER A 210 10.76 -5.53 29.88
N LYS A 211 9.48 -5.10 29.87
CA LYS A 211 8.88 -4.29 30.95
C LYS A 211 8.48 -5.11 32.18
N ALA A 212 8.29 -6.42 32.00
CA ALA A 212 7.90 -7.34 33.08
C ALA A 212 9.10 -7.95 33.82
N LYS A 213 10.33 -7.63 33.39
CA LYS A 213 11.59 -7.93 34.08
C LYS A 213 12.06 -6.71 34.84
#